data_AF-A0A1X7K525-F1
#
_entry.id   AF-A0A1X7K525-F1
#
_cell.length_a   1.000
_cell.length_b   1.000
_cell.length_c   1.000
_cell.angle_alpha   90.00
_cell.angle_beta   90.00
_cell.angle_gamma   90.00
#
_symmetry.space_group_name_H-M   'P 1'
#
loop_
_entity.id
_entity.type
_entity.pdbx_description
1 polymer ?
#
loop_
_entity_poly.entity_id
_entity_poly.type
_entity_poly.pdbx_seq_one_letter_code
_entity_poly.pdbx_strand_id
1 'polypeptide(L)'
;MRNFSDFNIKVDNFTGKKIEIDEVVGNMIEVLDYKLEPSKFKDKGNGMRLTLSIRFEEKERVIFTGSVILQEQCEKVRDIDGFPFAATITALKPRGYKFI
;
A
#
# COMPACT_ATOMS: atom_id res chain seq x y z
N MET A 1 -27.34 -25.31 -12.78
CA MET A 1 -26.64 -24.04 -12.50
C MET A 1 -25.28 -24.41 -11.94
N ARG A 2 -24.17 -23.83 -12.41
CA ARG A 2 -22.83 -24.10 -11.85
C ARG A 2 -22.59 -23.17 -10.66
N ASN A 3 -21.92 -23.66 -9.62
CA ASN A 3 -21.50 -22.81 -8.51
C ASN A 3 -20.25 -22.01 -8.92
N PHE A 4 -20.07 -20.81 -8.36
CA PHE A 4 -18.89 -20.01 -8.67
C PHE A 4 -17.58 -20.70 -8.26
N SER A 5 -17.60 -21.48 -7.18
CA SER A 5 -16.48 -22.33 -6.73
C SER A 5 -15.95 -23.27 -7.81
N ASP A 6 -16.81 -23.69 -8.74
CA ASP A 6 -16.49 -24.67 -9.77
C ASP A 6 -15.57 -24.09 -10.85
N PHE A 7 -15.45 -22.76 -10.94
CA PHE A 7 -14.60 -22.10 -11.93
C PHE A 7 -13.13 -22.01 -11.50
N ASN A 8 -12.80 -22.31 -10.23
CA ASN A 8 -11.43 -22.26 -9.68
C ASN A 8 -10.67 -20.97 -10.04
N ILE A 9 -11.38 -19.84 -10.10
CA ILE A 9 -10.81 -18.54 -10.42
C ILE A 9 -10.10 -18.02 -9.17
N LYS A 10 -8.79 -17.82 -9.26
CA LYS A 10 -7.98 -17.16 -8.23
C LYS A 10 -7.79 -15.70 -8.63
N VAL A 11 -8.05 -14.80 -7.70
CA VAL A 11 -7.80 -13.36 -7.86
C VAL A 11 -6.82 -12.95 -6.80
N ASP A 12 -5.63 -12.52 -7.22
CA ASP A 12 -4.61 -12.00 -6.32
C ASP A 12 -5.07 -10.63 -5.81
N ASN A 13 -5.41 -10.58 -4.53
CA ASN A 13 -5.80 -9.36 -3.84
C ASN A 13 -5.04 -9.27 -2.54
N PHE A 14 -4.68 -8.04 -2.15
CA PHE A 14 -4.18 -7.81 -0.81
C PHE A 14 -5.26 -8.12 0.22
N THR A 15 -4.85 -8.87 1.22
CA THR A 15 -5.67 -9.35 2.33
C THR A 15 -5.55 -8.42 3.53
N GLY A 16 -6.55 -8.48 4.40
CA GLY A 16 -6.56 -7.73 5.66
C GLY A 16 -7.50 -6.52 5.69
N LYS A 17 -7.66 -5.96 6.89
CA LYS A 17 -8.53 -4.80 7.14
C LYS A 17 -7.86 -3.53 6.61
N LYS A 18 -8.62 -2.69 5.91
CA LYS A 18 -8.18 -1.33 5.58
C LYS A 18 -8.01 -0.52 6.88
N ILE A 19 -6.87 0.14 7.02
CA ILE A 19 -6.62 1.14 8.07
C ILE A 19 -6.18 2.47 7.43
N GLU A 20 -6.35 3.56 8.15
CA GLU A 20 -5.86 4.86 7.74
C GLU A 20 -4.35 4.96 7.96
N ILE A 21 -3.66 5.68 7.09
CA ILE A 21 -2.19 5.80 7.18
C ILE A 21 -1.73 6.45 8.48
N ASP A 22 -2.53 7.37 9.03
CA ASP A 22 -2.24 8.05 10.28
C ASP A 22 -2.23 7.10 11.49
N GLU A 23 -2.86 5.93 11.39
CA GLU A 23 -2.82 4.89 12.44
C GLU A 23 -1.44 4.22 12.54
N VAL A 24 -0.62 4.28 11.48
CA VAL A 24 0.71 3.64 11.43
C VAL A 24 1.88 4.63 11.39
N VAL A 25 1.61 5.93 11.23
CA VAL A 25 2.66 6.96 11.22
C VAL A 25 3.45 6.91 12.54
N GLY A 26 4.77 6.90 12.43
CA GLY A 26 5.68 6.82 13.58
C GLY A 26 5.84 5.42 14.19
N ASN A 27 5.13 4.41 13.67
CA ASN A 27 5.28 3.03 14.08
C ASN A 27 6.05 2.23 13.03
N MET A 28 6.82 1.23 13.48
CA MET A 28 7.46 0.27 12.58
C MET A 28 6.41 -0.65 11.99
N ILE A 29 6.46 -0.82 10.67
CA ILE A 29 5.61 -1.72 9.90
C ILE A 29 6.47 -2.60 8.99
N GLU A 30 5.96 -3.76 8.61
CA GLU A 30 6.51 -4.55 7.51
C GLU A 30 5.65 -4.30 6.26
N VAL A 31 6.26 -3.77 5.21
CA VAL A 31 5.61 -3.56 3.92
C VAL A 31 5.78 -4.84 3.11
N LEU A 32 4.67 -5.51 2.82
CA LEU A 32 4.64 -6.80 2.15
C LEU A 32 4.70 -6.64 0.63
N ASP A 33 3.87 -5.73 0.11
CA ASP A 33 3.73 -5.49 -1.32
C ASP A 33 2.99 -4.17 -1.59
N TYR A 34 2.90 -3.75 -2.86
CA TYR A 34 2.15 -2.57 -3.26
C TYR A 34 1.50 -2.71 -4.65
N LYS A 35 0.50 -1.87 -4.90
CA LYS A 35 -0.14 -1.71 -6.20
C LYS A 35 -0.39 -0.23 -6.49
N LEU A 36 -0.11 0.20 -7.73
CA LEU A 36 -0.47 1.52 -8.24
C LEU A 36 -1.66 1.40 -9.18
N GLU A 37 -2.68 2.23 -8.95
CA GLU A 37 -3.89 2.24 -9.76
C GLU A 37 -4.37 3.68 -9.97
N PRO A 38 -5.12 3.97 -11.04
CA PRO A 38 -5.75 5.28 -11.20
C PRO A 38 -6.63 5.64 -9.98
N SER A 39 -6.45 6.85 -9.47
CA SER A 39 -7.24 7.37 -8.36
C SER A 39 -8.64 7.79 -8.83
N LYS A 40 -9.61 7.68 -7.93
CA LYS A 40 -10.93 8.33 -8.11
C LYS A 40 -10.80 9.87 -8.09
N PHE A 41 -9.74 10.40 -7.47
CA PHE A 41 -9.44 11.82 -7.39
C PHE A 41 -8.29 12.15 -8.36
N LYS A 42 -8.62 12.30 -9.65
CA LYS A 42 -7.61 12.49 -10.71
C LYS A 42 -6.82 13.80 -10.57
N ASP A 43 -7.42 14.82 -9.98
CA ASP A 43 -6.80 16.16 -9.83
C ASP A 43 -5.89 16.27 -8.59
N LYS A 44 -5.69 15.19 -7.84
CA LYS A 44 -4.83 15.17 -6.64
C LYS A 44 -3.55 14.38 -6.89
N GLY A 45 -2.43 14.91 -6.41
CA GLY A 45 -1.12 14.28 -6.59
C GLY A 45 -0.79 14.12 -8.07
N ASN A 46 -0.43 12.90 -8.48
CA ASN A 46 -0.21 12.50 -9.87
C ASN A 46 -1.42 11.74 -10.47
N GLY A 47 -2.59 11.81 -9.84
CA GLY A 47 -3.79 11.09 -10.29
C GLY A 47 -3.76 9.58 -10.01
N MET A 48 -2.74 9.06 -9.32
CA MET A 48 -2.60 7.66 -8.94
C MET A 48 -2.86 7.43 -7.45
N ARG A 49 -3.30 6.22 -7.12
CA ARG A 49 -3.47 5.71 -5.76
C ARG A 49 -2.48 4.58 -5.53
N LEU A 50 -1.73 4.70 -4.45
CA LEU A 50 -0.97 3.62 -3.86
C LEU A 50 -1.88 2.80 -2.95
N THR A 51 -1.87 1.49 -3.16
CA THR A 51 -2.34 0.51 -2.21
C THR A 51 -1.14 -0.22 -1.63
N LEU A 52 -0.93 -0.14 -0.33
CA LEU A 52 0.10 -0.91 0.39
C LEU A 52 -0.54 -2.11 1.07
N SER A 53 0.07 -3.28 0.92
CA SER A 53 -0.14 -4.41 1.82
C SER A 53 0.94 -4.37 2.89
N ILE A 54 0.54 -4.38 4.16
CA ILE A 54 1.48 -4.29 5.28
C ILE A 54 1.11 -5.31 6.36
N ARG A 55 2.07 -5.64 7.22
CA ARG A 55 1.84 -6.25 8.53
C ARG A 55 2.05 -5.19 9.61
N PHE A 56 1.02 -5.01 10.43
CA PHE A 56 1.02 -4.10 11.58
C PHE A 56 0.28 -4.76 12.74
N GLU A 57 0.89 -4.74 13.94
CA GLU A 57 0.39 -5.47 15.11
C GLU A 57 0.08 -6.94 14.80
N GLU A 58 1.05 -7.63 14.16
CA GLU A 58 0.98 -9.05 13.75
C GLU A 58 -0.17 -9.40 12.79
N LYS A 59 -0.85 -8.40 12.23
CA LYS A 59 -1.99 -8.63 11.35
C LYS A 59 -1.77 -7.96 10.00
N GLU A 60 -2.23 -8.63 8.94
CA GLU A 60 -2.25 -8.05 7.60
C GLU A 60 -3.27 -6.91 7.51
N ARG A 61 -2.85 -5.85 6.84
CA ARG A 61 -3.57 -4.59 6.70
C ARG A 61 -3.35 -4.02 5.31
N VAL A 62 -4.29 -3.17 4.90
CA VAL A 62 -4.21 -2.46 3.63
C VAL A 62 -4.29 -0.96 3.88
N ILE A 63 -3.41 -0.18 3.27
CA ILE A 63 -3.43 1.29 3.30
C ILE A 63 -3.65 1.82 1.90
N PHE A 64 -4.55 2.79 1.76
CA PHE A 64 -4.70 3.58 0.53
C PHE A 64 -4.12 4.97 0.73
N THR A 65 -3.27 5.42 -0.18
CA THR A 65 -2.69 6.77 -0.12
C THR A 65 -2.40 7.33 -1.50
N GLY A 66 -2.51 8.65 -1.64
CA GLY A 66 -2.10 9.39 -2.84
C GLY A 66 -0.68 9.97 -2.73
N SER A 67 0.13 9.54 -1.76
CA SER A 67 1.47 10.08 -1.54
C SER A 67 2.41 9.70 -2.69
N VAL A 68 2.74 10.67 -3.54
CA VAL A 68 3.65 10.48 -4.69
C VAL A 68 5.03 10.00 -4.23
N ILE A 69 5.54 10.51 -3.10
CA ILE A 69 6.85 10.10 -2.58
C ILE A 69 6.86 8.62 -2.17
N LEU A 70 5.79 8.13 -1.52
CA LEU A 70 5.71 6.70 -1.19
C LEU A 70 5.61 5.84 -2.46
N GLN A 71 4.92 6.32 -3.49
CA GLN A 71 4.82 5.61 -4.78
C GLN A 71 6.21 5.45 -5.39
N GLU A 72 6.96 6.55 -5.52
CA GLU A 72 8.33 6.54 -6.04
C GLU A 72 9.28 5.65 -5.21
N GLN A 73 9.15 5.67 -3.87
CA GLN A 73 9.95 4.80 -3.01
C GLN A 73 9.61 3.31 -3.23
N CYS A 74 8.33 2.96 -3.38
CA CYS A 74 7.92 1.59 -3.66
C CYS A 74 8.46 1.09 -5.01
N GLU A 75 8.39 1.92 -6.05
CA GLU A 75 8.95 1.58 -7.37
C GLU A 75 10.47 1.36 -7.29
N LYS A 76 11.22 2.24 -6.62
CA LYS A 76 12.66 2.07 -6.44
C LYS A 76 13.04 0.81 -5.64
N VAL A 77 12.24 0.45 -4.63
CA VAL A 77 12.47 -0.81 -3.88
C VAL A 77 12.13 -2.01 -4.74
N ARG A 78 11.09 -1.93 -5.60
CA ARG A 78 10.77 -2.98 -6.57
C ARG A 78 11.89 -3.21 -7.58
N ASP A 79 12.51 -2.14 -8.07
CA ASP A 79 13.58 -2.21 -9.07
C ASP A 79 14.80 -3.02 -8.58
N ILE A 80 14.95 -3.13 -7.25
CA ILE A 80 16.02 -3.91 -6.61
C ILE A 80 15.51 -5.20 -5.93
N ASP A 81 14.28 -5.62 -6.23
CA ASP A 81 13.59 -6.79 -5.63
C ASP A 81 13.58 -6.78 -4.09
N GLY A 82 13.41 -5.60 -3.50
CA GLY A 82 13.58 -5.38 -2.06
C GLY A 82 12.34 -5.64 -1.19
N PHE A 83 11.30 -6.30 -1.70
CA PHE A 83 10.10 -6.64 -0.93
C PHE A 83 10.16 -8.08 -0.39
N PRO A 84 9.62 -8.37 0.82
CA PRO A 84 9.10 -7.40 1.80
C PRO A 84 10.21 -6.65 2.55
N PHE A 85 9.89 -5.49 3.13
CA PHE A 85 10.84 -4.71 3.93
C PHE A 85 10.21 -4.08 5.18
N ALA A 86 11.01 -3.86 6.21
CA ALA A 86 10.60 -3.10 7.39
C ALA A 86 10.91 -1.61 7.20
N ALA A 87 9.97 -0.74 7.57
CA ALA A 87 10.14 0.71 7.51
C ALA A 87 9.24 1.42 8.52
N THR A 88 9.51 2.71 8.74
CA THR A 88 8.57 3.59 9.46
C THR A 88 8.03 4.64 8.49
N ILE A 89 6.72 4.92 8.56
CA ILE A 89 6.12 6.01 7.76
C ILE A 89 6.20 7.30 8.56
N THR A 90 6.70 8.37 7.94
CA THR A 90 6.73 9.73 8.51
C THR A 90 5.95 10.70 7.63
N ALA A 91 5.17 11.58 8.27
CA ALA A 91 4.47 12.66 7.59
C ALA A 91 5.42 13.81 7.20
N LEU A 92 5.25 14.35 6.00
CA LEU A 92 5.99 15.51 5.49
C LEU A 92 5.12 16.77 5.55
N LYS A 93 5.76 17.91 5.89
CA LYS A 93 5.10 19.23 5.86
C LYS A 93 5.33 19.89 4.49
N PRO A 94 4.32 20.55 3.88
CA PRO A 94 2.94 20.70 4.36
C PRO A 94 2.04 19.48 4.10
N ARG A 95 2.42 18.56 3.19
CA ARG A 95 1.66 17.34 2.85
C ARG A 95 2.59 16.22 2.40
N GLY A 96 2.13 14.97 2.54
CA GLY A 96 2.77 13.77 2.01
C GLY A 96 3.33 12.87 3.11
N TYR A 97 3.81 11.71 2.69
CA TYR A 97 4.40 10.70 3.57
C TYR A 97 5.64 10.12 2.88
N LYS A 98 6.59 9.63 3.68
CA LYS A 98 7.77 8.88 3.19
C LYS A 98 8.08 7.70 4.11
N PHE A 99 8.72 6.68 3.56
CA PHE A 99 9.43 5.67 4.35
C PHE A 99 10.77 6.23 4.83
N ILE A 100 11.13 5.88 6.06
CA ILE A 100 12.47 6.06 6.66
C ILE A 100 13.02 4.71 7.13
#